data_AF-I2B5Y3-F1
#
_entry.id   AF-I2B5Y3-F1
#
_cell.length_a   1.000
_cell.length_b   1.000
_cell.length_c   1.000
_cell.angle_alpha   90.00
_cell.angle_beta   90.00
_cell.angle_gamma   90.00
#
_symmetry.space_group_name_H-M   'P 1'
#
loop_
_entity.id
_entity.type
_entity.pdbx_description
1 polymer ?
#
loop_
_entity_poly.entity_id
_entity_poly.type
_entity_poly.pdbx_seq_one_letter_code
_entity_poly.pdbx_strand_id
1 'polypeptide(L)'
;MNKRWLKFTLTGAMIAILAACSSKPTDRGQQYNEGKFTQPFSLVNQPDAQGAPINGGDFSRQISAIRSASPRLYNNQSNVYNAVESWLRAGGDTRMLRQYGLDAWQMQGADNYGNVQFTGYYTPVIQARHTRQGEFQYPIYRMPPKRGRLPSRAEIYAGALSDSYVLAYSNSLMDNFIMDVQGSGYIDFGDGSPLNFFSYGGKNGHAYRSIGKVLIDRGEVKREDMSMQAIRHWGETHSEAQVQELLEQNPSFVFFKPQSFAPVKGASAVPLIGRASVASDRSIIPAGTTLLTEVPLLDNSGKFTGQYELRVMVALDVGGAIKGQHFDIYQGIGAEAGHRAGWYNHYGRVWVLKTAPGTGTSVFSG
;
A
#
# COMPACT_ATOMS: atom_id res chain seq x y z
N MET A 1 36.92 64.20 44.14
CA MET A 1 35.72 65.06 44.04
C MET A 1 34.97 64.74 42.75
N ASN A 2 33.67 64.43 42.89
CA ASN A 2 32.57 64.42 41.89
C ASN A 2 32.69 63.52 40.64
N LYS A 3 31.96 62.40 40.56
CA LYS A 3 30.54 62.24 40.14
C LYS A 3 30.24 62.69 38.70
N ARG A 4 30.02 61.70 37.81
CA ARG A 4 28.80 61.41 37.03
C ARG A 4 29.01 61.17 35.51
N TRP A 5 28.75 59.91 35.14
CA TRP A 5 27.91 59.44 34.02
C TRP A 5 28.23 59.88 32.58
N LEU A 6 28.62 58.92 31.75
CA LEU A 6 27.82 58.58 30.57
C LEU A 6 28.04 57.13 30.14
N LYS A 7 26.93 56.45 29.87
CA LYS A 7 26.79 55.05 29.46
C LYS A 7 27.18 54.90 27.99
N PHE A 8 27.90 53.83 27.65
CA PHE A 8 27.79 53.20 26.32
C PHE A 8 27.68 51.68 26.48
N THR A 9 26.47 51.20 26.23
CA THR A 9 26.08 49.82 26.04
C THR A 9 26.65 49.31 24.71
N LEU A 10 27.50 48.29 24.74
CA LEU A 10 27.88 47.49 23.59
C LEU A 10 27.05 46.21 23.61
N THR A 11 25.85 46.28 23.04
CA THR A 11 25.04 45.11 22.71
C THR A 11 25.50 44.60 21.35
N GLY A 12 26.34 43.57 21.34
CA GLY A 12 26.70 42.84 20.13
C GLY A 12 25.52 42.00 19.66
N ALA A 13 24.84 42.43 18.60
CA ALA A 13 23.85 41.62 17.92
C ALA A 13 24.58 40.59 17.04
N MET A 14 24.75 39.36 17.52
CA MET A 14 24.95 38.23 16.62
C MET A 14 23.62 37.94 15.93
N ILE A 15 23.48 38.39 14.68
CA ILE A 15 22.42 37.91 13.80
C ILE A 15 22.86 36.53 13.30
N ALA A 16 22.41 35.49 13.98
CA ALA A 16 22.44 34.13 13.44
C ALA A 16 21.37 34.04 12.34
N ILE A 17 21.78 34.24 11.08
CA ILE A 17 20.95 33.86 9.93
C ILE A 17 20.93 32.34 9.90
N LEU A 18 19.94 31.74 10.55
CA LEU A 18 19.53 30.37 10.27
C LEU A 18 18.96 30.37 8.85
N ALA A 19 19.84 30.18 7.87
CA ALA A 19 19.43 29.68 6.58
C ALA A 19 18.84 28.29 6.84
N ALA A 20 17.52 28.23 6.99
CA ALA A 20 16.79 26.99 6.92
C ALA A 20 17.03 26.44 5.51
N CYS A 21 18.04 25.60 5.36
CA CYS A 21 18.18 24.76 4.19
C CYS A 21 16.87 23.99 4.08
N SER A 22 15.99 24.43 3.18
CA SER A 22 14.84 23.67 2.73
C SER A 22 15.40 22.42 2.05
N SER A 23 15.72 21.39 2.85
CA SER A 23 16.17 20.11 2.33
C SER A 23 15.05 19.53 1.47
N LYS A 24 15.31 19.42 0.17
CA LYS A 24 14.44 18.79 -0.82
C LYS A 24 15.05 17.43 -1.15
N PRO A 25 14.81 16.40 -0.31
CA PRO A 25 15.40 15.09 -0.51
C PRO A 25 14.88 14.46 -1.81
N THR A 26 15.71 13.72 -2.52
CA THR A 26 15.34 12.99 -3.76
C THR A 26 15.67 11.51 -3.69
N ASP A 27 16.11 11.03 -2.52
CA ASP A 27 16.59 9.66 -2.27
C ASP A 27 15.47 8.62 -2.42
N ARG A 28 14.21 9.03 -2.31
CA ARG A 28 13.03 8.16 -2.38
C ARG A 28 12.17 8.40 -3.62
N GLY A 29 12.69 9.08 -4.64
CA GLY A 29 11.95 9.39 -5.87
C GLY A 29 11.11 10.67 -5.79
N GLN A 30 11.38 11.55 -4.83
CA GLN A 30 10.75 12.87 -4.84
C GLN A 30 11.26 13.71 -6.03
N GLN A 31 10.36 14.49 -6.61
CA GLN A 31 10.61 15.41 -7.71
C GLN A 31 10.14 16.82 -7.35
N TYR A 32 10.74 17.84 -7.96
CA TYR A 32 10.49 19.26 -7.64
C TYR A 32 10.40 20.15 -8.89
N ASN A 33 10.14 19.55 -10.05
CA ASN A 33 10.16 20.20 -11.37
C ASN A 33 8.83 20.89 -11.75
N GLU A 34 7.72 20.56 -11.09
CA GLU A 34 6.36 21.05 -11.44
C GLU A 34 5.89 22.24 -10.57
N GLY A 35 6.75 22.75 -9.69
CA GLY A 35 6.39 23.80 -8.75
C GLY A 35 5.54 23.30 -7.58
N LYS A 36 5.03 24.23 -6.78
CA LYS A 36 4.25 23.93 -5.57
C LYS A 36 2.76 23.94 -5.88
N PHE A 37 2.07 22.87 -5.52
CA PHE A 37 0.63 22.74 -5.60
C PHE A 37 -0.04 23.43 -4.41
N THR A 38 -1.18 24.09 -4.65
CA THR A 38 -1.98 24.80 -3.62
C THR A 38 -3.34 24.15 -3.37
N GLN A 39 -3.67 23.11 -4.14
CA GLN A 39 -4.93 22.39 -4.07
C GLN A 39 -4.69 20.89 -4.20
N PRO A 40 -5.53 20.02 -3.59
CA PRO A 40 -5.32 18.58 -3.58
C PRO A 40 -5.22 17.94 -4.98
N PHE A 41 -5.96 18.50 -5.94
CA PHE A 41 -6.02 18.05 -7.32
C PHE A 41 -5.95 19.24 -8.28
N SER A 42 -4.97 19.24 -9.19
CA SER A 42 -4.82 20.25 -10.23
C SER A 42 -5.04 19.66 -11.60
N LEU A 43 -6.01 20.20 -12.35
CA LEU A 43 -6.19 19.83 -13.76
C LEU A 43 -4.99 20.29 -14.58
N VAL A 44 -4.37 19.38 -15.32
CA VAL A 44 -3.26 19.70 -16.22
C VAL A 44 -3.69 19.55 -17.68
N ASN A 45 -3.06 20.34 -18.56
CA ASN A 45 -3.30 20.20 -20.01
C ASN A 45 -2.75 18.86 -20.53
N GLN A 46 -1.58 18.48 -20.01
CA GLN A 46 -0.89 17.24 -20.31
C GLN A 46 -0.11 16.81 -19.06
N PRO A 47 -0.13 15.53 -18.67
CA PRO A 47 0.76 15.01 -17.65
C PRO A 47 2.24 15.20 -18.02
N ASP A 48 3.07 15.61 -17.06
CA ASP A 48 4.54 15.59 -17.19
C ASP A 48 5.08 14.17 -17.00
N ALA A 49 4.57 13.24 -17.80
CA ALA A 49 5.02 11.86 -17.86
C ALA A 49 5.24 11.51 -19.34
N GLN A 50 6.46 11.10 -19.69
CA GLN A 50 6.79 10.75 -21.07
C GLN A 50 6.46 9.28 -21.35
N GLY A 51 5.99 9.03 -22.57
CA GLY A 51 5.74 7.66 -23.07
C GLY A 51 4.33 7.17 -22.80
N ALA A 52 4.21 5.84 -22.65
CA ALA A 52 2.94 5.14 -22.54
C ALA A 52 2.95 4.16 -21.35
N PRO A 53 1.79 3.88 -20.73
CA PRO A 53 1.71 2.92 -19.64
C PRO A 53 2.13 1.51 -20.07
N ILE A 54 2.99 0.86 -19.28
CA ILE A 54 3.55 -0.45 -19.62
C ILE A 54 2.60 -1.64 -19.35
N ASN A 55 1.46 -1.39 -18.70
CA ASN A 55 0.60 -2.43 -18.14
C ASN A 55 -0.83 -2.42 -18.71
N GLY A 56 -1.02 -2.01 -19.97
CA GLY A 56 -2.34 -1.93 -20.60
C GLY A 56 -3.12 -3.26 -20.59
N GLY A 57 -2.43 -4.39 -20.78
CA GLY A 57 -3.04 -5.72 -20.67
C GLY A 57 -3.51 -6.06 -19.25
N ASP A 58 -2.72 -5.72 -18.23
CA ASP A 58 -3.10 -5.93 -16.82
C ASP A 58 -4.27 -5.05 -16.41
N PHE A 59 -4.29 -3.80 -16.90
CA PHE A 59 -5.40 -2.89 -16.70
C PHE A 59 -6.70 -3.43 -17.31
N SER A 60 -6.69 -3.91 -18.57
CA SER A 60 -7.89 -4.48 -19.19
C SER A 60 -8.39 -5.75 -18.46
N ARG A 61 -7.47 -6.59 -17.96
CA ARG A 61 -7.82 -7.70 -17.06
C ARG A 61 -8.47 -7.21 -15.76
N GLN A 62 -7.95 -6.11 -15.19
CA GLN A 62 -8.54 -5.51 -13.99
C GLN A 62 -9.94 -4.95 -14.25
N ILE A 63 -10.16 -4.27 -15.39
CA ILE A 63 -11.48 -3.77 -15.79
C ILE A 63 -12.47 -4.92 -16.00
N SER A 64 -12.03 -6.01 -16.63
CA SER A 64 -12.84 -7.23 -16.80
C SER A 64 -13.23 -7.85 -15.44
N ALA A 65 -12.30 -7.88 -14.48
CA ALA A 65 -12.59 -8.33 -13.11
C ALA A 65 -13.63 -7.43 -12.40
N ILE A 66 -13.54 -6.10 -12.58
CA ILE A 66 -14.53 -5.16 -12.04
C ILE A 66 -15.90 -5.41 -12.67
N ARG A 67 -15.97 -5.56 -14.00
CA ARG A 67 -17.22 -5.82 -14.75
C ARG A 67 -17.95 -7.05 -14.22
N SER A 68 -17.23 -8.15 -14.00
CA SER A 68 -17.81 -9.41 -13.53
C SER A 68 -18.16 -9.41 -12.05
N ALA A 69 -17.29 -8.87 -11.18
CA ALA A 69 -17.45 -8.97 -9.74
C ALA A 69 -18.29 -7.83 -9.13
N SER A 70 -18.32 -6.65 -9.77
CA SER A 70 -19.06 -5.48 -9.28
C SER A 70 -19.67 -4.67 -10.44
N PRO A 71 -20.74 -5.16 -11.10
CA PRO A 71 -21.38 -4.49 -12.23
C PRO A 71 -21.83 -3.06 -11.91
N ARG A 72 -22.28 -2.79 -10.68
CA ARG A 72 -22.64 -1.45 -10.22
C ARG A 72 -21.45 -0.50 -10.25
N LEU A 73 -20.29 -0.92 -9.74
CA LEU A 73 -19.07 -0.11 -9.78
C LEU A 73 -18.59 0.10 -11.21
N TYR A 74 -18.66 -0.95 -12.04
CA TYR A 74 -18.33 -0.85 -13.45
C TYR A 74 -19.20 0.18 -14.17
N ASN A 75 -20.52 0.11 -14.03
CA ASN A 75 -21.44 1.01 -14.73
C ASN A 75 -21.24 2.48 -14.34
N ASN A 76 -20.85 2.75 -13.09
CA ASN A 76 -20.58 4.12 -12.64
C ASN A 76 -19.29 4.71 -13.23
N GLN A 77 -18.35 3.87 -13.69
CA GLN A 77 -17.02 4.29 -14.15
C GLN A 77 -16.73 3.88 -15.60
N SER A 78 -17.67 3.22 -16.27
CA SER A 78 -17.49 2.60 -17.59
C SER A 78 -17.06 3.61 -18.64
N ASN A 79 -17.55 4.84 -18.57
CA ASN A 79 -17.13 5.93 -19.47
C ASN A 79 -15.61 6.19 -19.37
N VAL A 80 -15.08 6.27 -18.14
CA VAL A 80 -13.63 6.45 -17.91
C VAL A 80 -12.86 5.22 -18.38
N TYR A 81 -13.31 4.02 -17.99
CA TYR A 81 -12.63 2.78 -18.38
C TYR A 81 -12.55 2.59 -19.89
N ASN A 82 -13.67 2.80 -20.61
CA ASN A 82 -13.72 2.67 -22.07
C ASN A 82 -12.85 3.71 -22.78
N ALA A 83 -12.78 4.93 -22.26
CA ALA A 83 -11.91 5.98 -22.80
C ALA A 83 -10.43 5.63 -22.60
N VAL A 84 -10.05 5.15 -21.41
CA VAL A 84 -8.68 4.69 -21.11
C VAL A 84 -8.31 3.46 -21.93
N GLU A 85 -9.18 2.46 -22.09
CA GLU A 85 -8.91 1.30 -22.94
C GLU A 85 -8.77 1.68 -24.42
N SER A 86 -9.53 2.66 -24.89
CA SER A 86 -9.38 3.18 -26.26
C SER A 86 -8.07 3.93 -26.46
N TRP A 87 -7.70 4.78 -25.49
CA TRP A 87 -6.42 5.49 -25.47
C TRP A 87 -5.21 4.53 -25.44
N LEU A 88 -5.26 3.50 -24.58
CA LEU A 88 -4.20 2.49 -24.49
C LEU A 88 -4.06 1.68 -25.79
N ARG A 89 -5.19 1.28 -26.40
CA ARG A 89 -5.18 0.55 -27.69
C ARG A 89 -4.60 1.37 -28.85
N ALA A 90 -4.68 2.70 -28.77
CA ALA A 90 -4.12 3.59 -29.77
C ALA A 90 -2.65 3.97 -29.52
N GLY A 91 -2.00 3.36 -28.52
CA GLY A 91 -0.58 3.56 -28.21
C GLY A 91 -0.32 4.20 -26.85
N GLY A 92 -1.34 4.73 -26.17
CA GLY A 92 -1.22 5.16 -24.77
C GLY A 92 -0.33 6.38 -24.52
N ASP A 93 -0.06 7.22 -25.53
CA ASP A 93 0.74 8.43 -25.36
C ASP A 93 0.02 9.44 -24.47
N THR A 94 0.65 9.88 -23.39
CA THR A 94 0.08 10.85 -22.42
C THR A 94 -0.31 12.18 -23.05
N ARG A 95 0.30 12.56 -24.17
CA ARG A 95 -0.03 13.75 -24.97
C ARG A 95 -1.42 13.69 -25.62
N MET A 96 -1.96 12.49 -25.78
CA MET A 96 -3.20 12.26 -26.53
C MET A 96 -4.43 12.10 -25.64
N LEU A 97 -4.31 12.15 -24.31
CA LEU A 97 -5.43 11.91 -23.37
C LEU A 97 -6.70 12.71 -23.72
N ARG A 98 -6.57 14.01 -24.02
CA ARG A 98 -7.71 14.86 -24.38
C ARG A 98 -8.44 14.42 -25.65
N GLN A 99 -7.74 13.81 -26.61
CA GLN A 99 -8.36 13.30 -27.85
C GLN A 99 -9.31 12.13 -27.55
N TYR A 100 -9.10 11.42 -26.44
CA TYR A 100 -9.96 10.36 -25.93
C TYR A 100 -10.96 10.86 -24.87
N GLY A 101 -11.09 12.18 -24.71
CA GLY A 101 -11.99 12.79 -23.73
C GLY A 101 -11.54 12.57 -22.28
N LEU A 102 -10.24 12.38 -22.02
CA LEU A 102 -9.69 12.19 -20.68
C LEU A 102 -9.07 13.48 -20.14
N ASP A 103 -9.54 13.88 -18.96
CA ASP A 103 -8.90 14.88 -18.09
C ASP A 103 -7.94 14.20 -17.12
N ALA A 104 -6.79 14.82 -16.91
CA ALA A 104 -5.77 14.38 -15.94
C ALA A 104 -5.70 15.37 -14.78
N TRP A 105 -6.10 14.92 -13.59
CA TRP A 105 -6.06 15.70 -12.35
C TRP A 105 -4.88 15.27 -11.50
N GLN A 106 -3.81 16.06 -11.51
CA GLN A 106 -2.59 15.77 -10.78
C GLN A 106 -2.78 15.94 -9.27
N MET A 107 -2.33 14.95 -8.53
CA MET A 107 -2.35 14.93 -7.07
C MET A 107 -1.19 15.76 -6.50
N GLN A 108 -1.44 16.56 -5.47
CA GLN A 108 -0.43 17.44 -4.86
C GLN A 108 0.72 16.71 -4.14
N GLY A 109 0.51 15.45 -3.74
CA GLY A 109 1.45 14.67 -2.96
C GLY A 109 1.47 14.98 -1.46
N ALA A 110 2.37 14.32 -0.73
CA ALA A 110 2.55 14.48 0.71
C ALA A 110 3.27 15.80 1.08
N ASP A 111 4.06 16.35 0.16
CA ASP A 111 4.88 17.56 0.34
C ASP A 111 4.40 18.78 -0.47
N ASN A 112 3.28 18.64 -1.19
CA ASN A 112 2.72 19.62 -2.12
C ASN A 112 3.58 19.91 -3.37
N TYR A 113 4.49 19.02 -3.75
CA TYR A 113 5.28 19.10 -4.99
C TYR A 113 4.94 18.01 -6.02
N GLY A 114 3.81 17.32 -5.84
CA GLY A 114 3.38 16.20 -6.69
C GLY A 114 3.86 14.83 -6.21
N ASN A 115 4.60 14.77 -5.10
CA ASN A 115 5.19 13.55 -4.56
C ASN A 115 4.17 12.75 -3.73
N VAL A 116 3.38 11.93 -4.41
CA VAL A 116 2.42 11.00 -3.80
C VAL A 116 3.17 9.83 -3.19
N GLN A 117 2.80 9.46 -1.97
CA GLN A 117 3.46 8.36 -1.26
C GLN A 117 2.99 7.00 -1.81
N PHE A 118 3.94 6.13 -2.10
CA PHE A 118 3.72 4.74 -2.48
C PHE A 118 4.34 3.77 -1.46
N THR A 119 3.50 2.90 -0.93
CA THR A 119 3.90 1.66 -0.27
C THR A 119 3.50 0.45 -1.12
N GLY A 120 3.86 -0.76 -0.68
CA GLY A 120 3.46 -1.99 -1.34
C GLY A 120 2.92 -3.02 -0.36
N TYR A 121 1.92 -3.77 -0.81
CA TYR A 121 1.35 -4.91 -0.10
C TYR A 121 1.16 -6.08 -1.07
N TYR A 122 1.02 -7.30 -0.54
CA TYR A 122 0.96 -8.52 -1.33
C TYR A 122 0.17 -9.61 -0.61
N THR A 123 -0.13 -10.69 -1.31
CA THR A 123 -0.73 -11.88 -0.69
C THR A 123 0.35 -12.92 -0.43
N PRO A 124 0.73 -13.18 0.85
CA PRO A 124 1.69 -14.21 1.18
C PRO A 124 1.12 -15.61 0.89
N VAL A 125 2.02 -16.57 0.64
CA VAL A 125 1.70 -17.99 0.60
C VAL A 125 2.36 -18.63 1.82
N ILE A 126 1.56 -19.18 2.73
CA ILE A 126 2.01 -19.76 4.00
C ILE A 126 1.88 -21.26 3.94
N GLN A 127 2.95 -21.96 4.32
CA GLN A 127 2.95 -23.40 4.51
C GLN A 127 2.25 -23.74 5.84
N ALA A 128 1.26 -24.62 5.79
CA ALA A 128 0.53 -25.02 6.98
C ALA A 128 0.05 -26.48 6.93
N ARG A 129 -0.42 -26.99 8.06
CA ARG A 129 -1.05 -28.31 8.18
C ARG A 129 -2.38 -28.22 8.93
N HIS A 130 -3.26 -29.20 8.71
CA HIS A 130 -4.54 -29.29 9.42
C HIS A 130 -4.37 -29.63 10.90
N THR A 131 -3.35 -30.43 11.21
CA THR A 131 -2.99 -30.83 12.58
C THR A 131 -1.60 -30.34 12.93
N ARG A 132 -1.43 -30.01 14.21
CA ARG A 132 -0.15 -29.61 14.80
C ARG A 132 0.87 -30.75 14.68
N GLN A 133 2.01 -30.51 14.04
CA GLN A 133 3.05 -31.51 13.82
C GLN A 133 4.39 -30.88 13.41
N GLY A 134 5.52 -31.45 13.84
CA GLY A 134 6.85 -30.96 13.43
C GLY A 134 7.03 -29.47 13.70
N GLU A 135 7.41 -28.70 12.67
CA GLU A 135 7.52 -27.22 12.74
C GLU A 135 6.15 -26.52 12.70
N PHE A 136 5.08 -27.21 12.27
CA PHE A 136 3.73 -26.66 12.12
C PHE A 136 3.03 -26.53 13.48
N GLN A 137 3.41 -25.50 14.23
CA GLN A 137 2.98 -25.26 15.61
C GLN A 137 2.14 -23.99 15.78
N TYR A 138 2.02 -23.14 14.77
CA TYR A 138 1.48 -21.79 14.95
C TYR A 138 0.06 -21.67 14.39
N PRO A 139 -0.98 -21.66 15.24
CA PRO A 139 -2.36 -21.66 14.78
C PRO A 139 -2.75 -20.35 14.09
N ILE A 140 -3.49 -20.48 12.99
CA ILE A 140 -4.22 -19.41 12.30
C ILE A 140 -5.70 -19.59 12.63
N TYR A 141 -6.37 -18.53 13.07
CA TYR A 141 -7.72 -18.64 13.64
C TYR A 141 -8.81 -18.05 12.74
N ARG A 142 -10.00 -18.68 12.78
CA ARG A 142 -11.25 -18.04 12.35
C ARG A 142 -11.83 -17.17 13.46
N MET A 143 -12.74 -16.28 13.09
CA MET A 143 -13.39 -15.37 14.06
C MET A 143 -14.17 -16.17 15.12
N PRO A 144 -13.85 -16.04 16.43
CA PRO A 144 -14.63 -16.63 17.51
C PRO A 144 -15.93 -15.81 17.75
N PRO A 145 -16.92 -16.37 18.48
CA PRO A 145 -18.13 -15.65 18.84
C PRO A 145 -17.79 -14.40 19.66
N LYS A 146 -18.43 -13.28 19.32
CA LYS A 146 -18.13 -11.98 19.93
C LYS A 146 -18.88 -11.82 21.25
N ARG A 147 -18.18 -12.04 22.37
CA ARG A 147 -18.65 -11.70 23.74
C ARG A 147 -17.80 -10.55 24.31
N GLY A 148 -17.92 -9.37 23.71
CA GLY A 148 -17.11 -8.20 24.08
C GLY A 148 -15.77 -8.12 23.33
N ARG A 149 -14.76 -7.49 23.95
CA ARG A 149 -13.40 -7.41 23.41
C ARG A 149 -12.73 -8.79 23.53
N LEU A 150 -12.15 -9.27 22.43
CA LEU A 150 -11.47 -10.57 22.40
C LEU A 150 -10.07 -10.46 23.05
N PRO A 151 -9.45 -11.60 23.41
CA PRO A 151 -8.11 -11.59 23.98
C PRO A 151 -7.07 -10.90 23.08
N SER A 152 -6.06 -10.32 23.70
CA SER A 152 -4.88 -9.74 23.05
C SER A 152 -4.04 -10.83 22.39
N ARG A 153 -3.11 -10.44 21.50
CA ARG A 153 -2.18 -11.38 20.85
C ARG A 153 -1.43 -12.29 21.84
N ALA A 154 -0.89 -11.72 22.91
CA ALA A 154 -0.17 -12.48 23.93
C ALA A 154 -1.06 -13.52 24.62
N GLU A 155 -2.29 -13.14 24.99
CA GLU A 155 -3.27 -14.08 25.56
C GLU A 155 -3.67 -15.18 24.55
N ILE A 156 -3.79 -14.85 23.26
CA ILE A 156 -4.08 -15.83 22.20
C ILE A 156 -2.91 -16.81 22.04
N TYR A 157 -1.67 -16.33 22.02
CA TYR A 157 -0.47 -17.19 21.98
C TYR A 157 -0.37 -18.08 23.23
N ALA A 158 -0.79 -17.59 24.39
CA ALA A 158 -0.91 -18.37 25.62
C ALA A 158 -2.11 -19.34 25.66
N GLY A 159 -2.90 -19.46 24.58
CA GLY A 159 -3.98 -20.45 24.47
C GLY A 159 -5.36 -19.97 24.92
N ALA A 160 -5.63 -18.66 24.96
CA ALA A 160 -6.93 -18.12 25.35
C ALA A 160 -8.10 -18.48 24.42
N LEU A 161 -7.83 -19.04 23.23
CA LEU A 161 -8.85 -19.49 22.27
C LEU A 161 -8.91 -21.01 22.19
N SER A 162 -10.12 -21.55 22.10
CA SER A 162 -10.34 -22.98 21.86
C SER A 162 -9.79 -23.41 20.49
N ASP A 163 -9.22 -24.61 20.44
CA ASP A 163 -8.73 -25.25 19.21
C ASP A 163 -9.81 -25.42 18.13
N SER A 164 -11.09 -25.41 18.51
CA SER A 164 -12.21 -25.43 17.55
C SER A 164 -12.24 -24.21 16.61
N TYR A 165 -11.48 -23.14 16.93
CA TYR A 165 -11.32 -21.95 16.10
C TYR A 165 -10.06 -21.97 15.23
N VAL A 166 -9.22 -23.00 15.33
CA VAL A 166 -8.03 -23.12 14.48
C VAL A 166 -8.45 -23.55 13.07
N LEU A 167 -7.93 -22.84 12.08
CA LEU A 167 -8.09 -23.14 10.65
C LEU A 167 -6.93 -23.96 10.09
N ALA A 168 -5.71 -23.66 10.53
CA ALA A 168 -4.48 -24.31 10.11
C ALA A 168 -3.35 -24.04 11.13
N TYR A 169 -2.31 -24.85 11.10
CA TYR A 169 -1.07 -24.66 11.85
C TYR A 169 0.06 -24.35 10.88
N SER A 170 0.58 -23.13 10.88
CA SER A 170 1.74 -22.76 10.06
C SER A 170 3.06 -23.12 10.77
N ASN A 171 4.15 -23.08 10.01
CA ASN A 171 5.51 -23.29 10.51
C ASN A 171 6.24 -21.99 10.89
N SER A 172 5.57 -20.83 10.87
CA SER A 172 6.21 -19.55 11.14
C SER A 172 5.26 -18.55 11.79
N LEU A 173 5.58 -18.16 13.03
CA LEU A 173 4.83 -17.13 13.75
C LEU A 173 4.96 -15.75 13.07
N MET A 174 6.13 -15.48 12.47
CA MET A 174 6.39 -14.27 11.70
C MET A 174 5.53 -14.21 10.43
N ASP A 175 5.37 -15.33 9.72
CA ASP A 175 4.51 -15.36 8.53
C ASP A 175 3.03 -15.15 8.89
N ASN A 176 2.57 -15.73 10.01
CA ASN A 176 1.23 -15.44 10.52
C ASN A 176 1.07 -13.95 10.81
N PHE A 177 2.06 -13.32 11.44
CA PHE A 177 2.03 -11.89 11.71
C PHE A 177 2.02 -11.05 10.42
N ILE A 178 2.84 -11.40 9.44
CA ILE A 178 2.86 -10.71 8.15
C ILE A 178 1.50 -10.84 7.48
N MET A 179 0.89 -12.03 7.48
CA MET A 179 -0.46 -12.23 6.97
C MET A 179 -1.51 -11.41 7.73
N ASP A 180 -1.38 -11.24 9.06
CA ASP A 180 -2.25 -10.34 9.84
C ASP A 180 -2.14 -8.89 9.34
N VAL A 181 -0.93 -8.42 9.04
CA VAL A 181 -0.68 -7.06 8.52
C VAL A 181 -1.21 -6.91 7.10
N GLN A 182 -1.00 -7.91 6.23
CA GLN A 182 -1.51 -7.91 4.85
C GLN A 182 -3.05 -8.08 4.80
N GLY A 183 -3.66 -8.65 5.84
CA GLY A 183 -5.11 -8.85 5.98
C GLY A 183 -5.66 -10.06 5.23
N SER A 184 -4.84 -10.74 4.42
CA SER A 184 -5.18 -12.00 3.76
C SER A 184 -3.92 -12.77 3.36
N GLY A 185 -4.08 -14.03 2.99
CA GLY A 185 -2.99 -14.91 2.56
C GLY A 185 -3.52 -16.18 1.91
N TYR A 186 -2.69 -16.85 1.12
CA TYR A 186 -2.94 -18.22 0.68
C TYR A 186 -2.30 -19.20 1.64
N ILE A 187 -3.00 -20.28 1.92
CA ILE A 187 -2.49 -21.41 2.68
C ILE A 187 -2.21 -22.55 1.71
N ASP A 188 -0.97 -23.03 1.74
CA ASP A 188 -0.54 -24.26 1.10
C ASP A 188 -0.47 -25.37 2.16
N PHE A 189 -1.33 -26.38 2.01
CA PHE A 189 -1.35 -27.52 2.93
C PHE A 189 -0.29 -28.58 2.60
N GLY A 190 0.39 -28.47 1.45
CA GLY A 190 1.44 -29.39 1.03
C GLY A 190 0.95 -30.80 0.67
N ASP A 191 -0.36 -30.98 0.48
CA ASP A 191 -1.01 -32.25 0.15
C ASP A 191 -1.39 -32.38 -1.34
N GLY A 192 -0.96 -31.42 -2.17
CA GLY A 192 -1.29 -31.34 -3.59
C GLY A 192 -2.66 -30.71 -3.88
N SER A 193 -3.43 -30.33 -2.86
CA SER A 193 -4.67 -29.57 -3.06
C SER A 193 -4.39 -28.14 -3.54
N PRO A 194 -5.35 -27.47 -4.20
CA PRO A 194 -5.20 -26.06 -4.56
C PRO A 194 -5.00 -25.16 -3.35
N LEU A 195 -4.27 -24.05 -3.55
CA LEU A 195 -4.09 -23.03 -2.50
C LEU A 195 -5.44 -22.54 -1.95
N ASN A 196 -5.55 -22.51 -0.62
CA ASN A 196 -6.74 -22.04 0.07
C ASN A 196 -6.60 -20.55 0.39
N PHE A 197 -7.51 -19.72 -0.10
CA PHE A 197 -7.47 -18.28 0.17
C PHE A 197 -8.09 -17.98 1.54
N PHE A 198 -7.33 -17.35 2.42
CA PHE A 198 -7.81 -16.92 3.72
C PHE A 198 -8.02 -15.41 3.68
N SER A 199 -9.28 -15.00 3.57
CA SER A 199 -9.70 -13.60 3.53
C SER A 199 -9.85 -13.01 4.93
N TYR A 200 -9.82 -11.68 5.05
CA TYR A 200 -10.07 -10.99 6.31
C TYR A 200 -11.42 -11.38 6.93
N GLY A 201 -11.38 -11.92 8.15
CA GLY A 201 -12.54 -12.41 8.90
C GLY A 201 -12.97 -11.51 10.05
N GLY A 202 -12.07 -10.65 10.56
CA GLY A 202 -12.32 -9.73 11.67
C GLY A 202 -11.04 -9.44 12.48
N LYS A 203 -11.19 -8.70 13.57
CA LYS A 203 -10.09 -8.36 14.50
C LYS A 203 -10.52 -8.46 15.96
N ASN A 204 -9.57 -8.64 16.87
CA ASN A 204 -9.83 -8.84 18.30
C ASN A 204 -10.30 -7.58 19.07
N GLY A 205 -10.17 -6.39 18.48
CA GLY A 205 -10.63 -5.14 19.07
C GLY A 205 -9.59 -4.39 19.91
N HIS A 206 -8.34 -4.85 19.93
CA HIS A 206 -7.20 -4.07 20.42
C HIS A 206 -6.64 -3.17 19.31
N ALA A 207 -6.00 -2.06 19.69
CA ALA A 207 -5.36 -1.17 18.73
C ALA A 207 -4.03 -1.76 18.24
N TYR A 208 -3.75 -1.61 16.95
CA TYR A 208 -2.47 -2.03 16.37
C TYR A 208 -1.31 -1.19 16.92
N ARG A 209 -0.19 -1.84 17.24
CA ARG A 209 1.10 -1.20 17.51
C ARG A 209 2.13 -1.64 16.47
N SER A 210 2.93 -0.68 15.98
CA SER A 210 3.93 -0.95 14.95
C SER A 210 5.13 -1.69 15.53
N ILE A 211 5.37 -2.90 15.04
CA ILE A 211 6.55 -3.69 15.41
C ILE A 211 7.83 -3.05 14.87
N GLY A 212 7.76 -2.47 13.67
CA GLY A 212 8.88 -1.71 13.09
C GLY A 212 9.28 -0.55 14.00
N LYS A 213 8.32 0.16 14.61
CA LYS A 213 8.65 1.17 15.61
C LYS A 213 9.37 0.58 16.83
N VAL A 214 8.93 -0.58 17.33
CA VAL A 214 9.59 -1.25 18.45
C VAL A 214 11.05 -1.58 18.11
N LEU A 215 11.31 -2.14 16.93
CA LEU A 215 12.67 -2.46 16.47
C LEU A 215 13.55 -1.21 16.31
N ILE A 216 12.99 -0.11 15.81
CA ILE A 216 13.68 1.19 15.73
C ILE A 216 14.01 1.70 17.13
N ASP A 217 13.04 1.69 18.04
CA ASP A 217 13.20 2.22 19.39
C ASP A 217 14.23 1.37 20.20
N ARG A 218 14.35 0.08 19.89
CA ARG A 218 15.38 -0.82 20.44
C ARG A 218 16.76 -0.68 19.76
N GLY A 219 16.85 0.05 18.64
CA GLY A 219 18.08 0.21 17.87
C GLY A 219 18.48 -1.04 17.07
N GLU A 220 17.57 -2.00 16.89
CA GLU A 220 17.84 -3.27 16.20
C GLU A 220 17.75 -3.13 14.68
N VAL A 221 16.96 -2.17 14.20
CA VAL A 221 16.85 -1.82 12.78
C VAL A 221 16.78 -0.31 12.65
N LYS A 222 17.59 0.27 11.76
CA LYS A 222 17.57 1.71 11.51
C LYS A 222 16.25 2.15 10.87
N ARG A 223 15.84 3.39 11.12
CA ARG A 223 14.57 3.93 10.59
C ARG A 223 14.54 3.96 9.07
N GLU A 224 15.68 4.30 8.47
CA GLU A 224 15.89 4.37 7.03
C GLU A 224 15.80 3.00 6.34
N ASP A 225 16.19 1.93 7.03
CA ASP A 225 16.20 0.55 6.53
C ASP A 225 14.90 -0.20 6.87
N MET A 226 14.02 0.39 7.69
CA MET A 226 12.82 -0.25 8.18
C MET A 226 11.83 -0.56 7.05
N SER A 227 11.55 -1.85 6.90
CA SER A 227 10.73 -2.45 5.85
C SER A 227 10.08 -3.73 6.35
N MET A 228 9.06 -4.25 5.66
CA MET A 228 8.56 -5.59 5.97
C MET A 228 9.64 -6.67 5.78
N GLN A 229 10.58 -6.45 4.85
CA GLN A 229 11.72 -7.35 4.65
C GLN A 229 12.71 -7.29 5.82
N ALA A 230 13.00 -6.09 6.35
CA ALA A 230 13.83 -5.97 7.55
C ALA A 230 13.19 -6.67 8.77
N ILE A 231 11.86 -6.55 8.94
CA ILE A 231 11.15 -7.25 10.03
C ILE A 231 11.20 -8.77 9.83
N ARG A 232 10.97 -9.26 8.60
CA ARG A 232 11.07 -10.67 8.26
C ARG A 232 12.48 -11.20 8.55
N HIS A 233 13.50 -10.52 8.04
CA HIS A 233 14.90 -10.89 8.23
C HIS A 233 15.31 -10.89 9.70
N TRP A 234 14.83 -9.91 10.46
CA TRP A 234 15.02 -9.89 11.91
C TRP A 234 14.43 -11.17 12.54
N GLY A 235 13.22 -11.57 12.15
CA GLY A 235 12.61 -12.81 12.64
C GLY A 235 13.38 -14.08 12.29
N GLU A 236 13.98 -14.13 11.10
CA GLU A 236 14.79 -15.27 10.63
C GLU A 236 16.15 -15.40 11.35
N THR A 237 16.62 -14.32 11.97
CA THR A 237 17.94 -14.25 12.64
C THR A 237 17.85 -14.31 14.16
N HIS A 238 16.64 -14.42 14.72
CA HIS A 238 16.37 -14.45 16.16
C HIS A 238 15.62 -15.71 16.57
N SER A 239 15.72 -16.08 17.85
CA SER A 239 15.03 -17.26 18.38
C SER A 239 13.50 -17.08 18.39
N GLU A 240 12.76 -18.19 18.34
CA GLU A 240 11.29 -18.17 18.39
C GLU A 240 10.75 -17.40 19.61
N ALA A 241 11.41 -17.51 20.76
CA ALA A 241 11.03 -16.78 21.97
C ALA A 241 11.18 -15.26 21.81
N GLN A 242 12.25 -14.80 21.16
CA GLN A 242 12.45 -13.38 20.87
C GLN A 242 11.44 -12.87 19.83
N VAL A 243 11.14 -13.68 18.81
CA VAL A 243 10.09 -13.36 17.83
C VAL A 243 8.75 -13.23 18.52
N GLN A 244 8.36 -14.19 19.36
CA GLN A 244 7.10 -14.13 20.09
C GLN A 244 7.02 -12.87 20.97
N GLU A 245 8.05 -12.58 21.76
CA GLU A 245 8.10 -11.38 22.61
C GLU A 245 7.90 -10.10 21.79
N LEU A 246 8.61 -9.97 20.67
CA LEU A 246 8.50 -8.80 19.80
C LEU A 246 7.07 -8.67 19.24
N LEU A 247 6.49 -9.77 18.76
CA LEU A 247 5.16 -9.76 18.16
C LEU A 247 4.08 -9.44 19.18
N GLU A 248 4.23 -9.89 20.43
CA GLU A 248 3.32 -9.60 21.55
C GLU A 248 3.24 -8.11 21.90
N GLN A 249 4.23 -7.30 21.51
CA GLN A 249 4.16 -5.83 21.62
C GLN A 249 3.01 -5.22 20.80
N ASN A 250 2.47 -5.95 19.80
CA ASN A 250 1.22 -5.62 19.13
C ASN A 250 0.04 -6.45 19.66
N PRO A 251 -0.83 -5.86 20.51
CA PRO A 251 -1.96 -6.59 21.07
C PRO A 251 -3.07 -6.88 20.05
N SER A 252 -3.04 -6.26 18.86
CA SER A 252 -4.01 -6.51 17.79
C SER A 252 -3.79 -7.88 17.14
N PHE A 253 -4.89 -8.60 16.90
CA PHE A 253 -4.91 -9.91 16.25
C PHE A 253 -5.99 -9.97 15.17
N VAL A 254 -5.67 -10.57 14.03
CA VAL A 254 -6.58 -10.71 12.88
C VAL A 254 -7.10 -12.14 12.80
N PHE A 255 -8.38 -12.27 12.46
CA PHE A 255 -9.03 -13.55 12.22
C PHE A 255 -9.36 -13.68 10.75
N PHE A 256 -9.38 -14.90 10.23
CA PHE A 256 -9.58 -15.16 8.80
C PHE A 256 -10.83 -15.97 8.50
N LYS A 257 -11.25 -15.95 7.24
CA LYS A 257 -12.30 -16.79 6.68
C LYS A 257 -11.73 -17.56 5.49
N PRO A 258 -11.68 -18.90 5.54
CA PRO A 258 -11.22 -19.70 4.43
C PRO A 258 -12.20 -19.60 3.26
N GLN A 259 -11.66 -19.54 2.06
CA GLN A 259 -12.37 -19.58 0.80
C GLN A 259 -11.61 -20.53 -0.13
N SER A 260 -12.24 -21.66 -0.46
CA SER A 260 -11.64 -22.63 -1.37
C SER A 260 -11.50 -22.00 -2.75
N PHE A 261 -10.27 -22.02 -3.29
CA PHE A 261 -9.95 -21.60 -4.66
C PHE A 261 -10.57 -20.24 -5.06
N ALA A 262 -10.41 -19.23 -4.21
CA ALA A 262 -10.87 -17.88 -4.51
C ALA A 262 -9.72 -16.97 -4.97
N PRO A 263 -9.94 -16.08 -5.95
CA PRO A 263 -8.99 -15.03 -6.25
C PRO A 263 -8.92 -14.04 -5.08
N VAL A 264 -7.76 -13.43 -4.88
CA VAL A 264 -7.56 -12.36 -3.89
C VAL A 264 -8.48 -11.19 -4.21
N LYS A 265 -9.29 -10.77 -3.24
CA LYS A 265 -10.22 -9.64 -3.37
C LYS A 265 -9.92 -8.57 -2.33
N GLY A 266 -9.90 -7.32 -2.76
CA GLY A 266 -9.85 -6.17 -1.87
C GLY A 266 -11.22 -5.83 -1.28
N ALA A 267 -11.29 -4.74 -0.52
CA ALA A 267 -12.50 -4.26 0.14
C ALA A 267 -13.65 -3.83 -0.81
N SER A 268 -13.42 -3.78 -2.12
CA SER A 268 -14.47 -3.60 -3.14
C SER A 268 -15.05 -4.94 -3.64
N ALA A 269 -14.64 -6.07 -3.06
CA ALA A 269 -15.01 -7.43 -3.45
C ALA A 269 -14.64 -7.82 -4.90
N VAL A 270 -13.76 -7.06 -5.54
CA VAL A 270 -13.23 -7.30 -6.88
C VAL A 270 -11.88 -8.01 -6.79
N PRO A 271 -11.61 -9.02 -7.65
CA PRO A 271 -10.28 -9.62 -7.78
C PRO A 271 -9.19 -8.59 -8.09
N LEU A 272 -8.08 -8.65 -7.35
CA LEU A 272 -6.97 -7.71 -7.50
C LEU A 272 -5.92 -8.24 -8.49
N ILE A 273 -5.59 -7.44 -9.50
CA ILE A 273 -4.50 -7.70 -10.45
C ILE A 273 -3.25 -6.94 -9.97
N GLY A 274 -2.14 -7.68 -9.83
CA GLY A 274 -0.88 -7.14 -9.33
C GLY A 274 -0.38 -5.98 -10.20
N ARG A 275 -0.03 -4.86 -9.57
CA ARG A 275 0.46 -3.61 -10.17
C ARG A 275 -0.52 -2.97 -11.17
N ALA A 276 -1.80 -3.33 -11.08
CA ALA A 276 -2.93 -2.69 -11.75
C ALA A 276 -4.04 -2.29 -10.77
N SER A 277 -3.81 -2.49 -9.47
CA SER A 277 -4.74 -2.15 -8.39
C SER A 277 -4.01 -1.61 -7.16
N VAL A 278 -4.67 -0.71 -6.44
CA VAL A 278 -4.13 -0.07 -5.23
C VAL A 278 -5.15 -0.03 -4.10
N ALA A 279 -4.66 -0.02 -2.87
CA ALA A 279 -5.41 0.45 -1.72
C ALA A 279 -5.31 1.99 -1.60
N SER A 280 -6.39 2.63 -1.18
CA SER A 280 -6.46 4.10 -1.12
C SER A 280 -7.36 4.60 0.02
N ASP A 281 -7.26 5.89 0.33
CA ASP A 281 -8.20 6.58 1.21
C ASP A 281 -9.50 6.90 0.47
N ARG A 282 -10.58 6.15 0.79
CA ARG A 282 -11.91 6.32 0.16
C ARG A 282 -12.51 7.73 0.29
N SER A 283 -12.08 8.53 1.26
CA SER A 283 -12.57 9.90 1.42
C SER A 283 -12.02 10.87 0.38
N ILE A 284 -10.88 10.54 -0.23
CA ILE A 284 -10.18 11.37 -1.22
C ILE A 284 -10.19 10.70 -2.60
N ILE A 285 -9.94 9.39 -2.65
CA ILE A 285 -9.92 8.57 -3.86
C ILE A 285 -10.97 7.45 -3.71
N PRO A 286 -12.19 7.65 -4.25
CA PRO A 286 -13.24 6.64 -4.19
C PRO A 286 -12.85 5.34 -4.91
N ALA A 287 -13.48 4.23 -4.51
CA ALA A 287 -13.32 2.96 -5.21
C ALA A 287 -13.73 3.07 -6.70
N GLY A 288 -12.99 2.39 -7.57
CA GLY A 288 -13.13 2.44 -9.03
C GLY A 288 -12.43 3.62 -9.70
N THR A 289 -11.78 4.51 -8.95
CA THR A 289 -11.04 5.63 -9.56
C THR A 289 -9.87 5.11 -10.38
N THR A 290 -9.75 5.56 -11.63
CA THR A 290 -8.61 5.27 -12.52
C THR A 290 -7.47 6.25 -12.28
N LEU A 291 -6.27 5.70 -12.13
CA LEU A 291 -5.04 6.42 -11.82
C LEU A 291 -4.02 6.17 -12.92
N LEU A 292 -3.43 7.24 -13.46
CA LEU A 292 -2.17 7.20 -14.19
C LEU A 292 -1.06 7.53 -13.21
N THR A 293 -0.04 6.68 -13.11
CA THR A 293 0.95 6.76 -12.05
C THR A 293 2.36 6.58 -12.59
N GLU A 294 3.29 7.43 -12.17
CA GLU A 294 4.72 7.16 -12.28
C GLU A 294 5.20 6.53 -10.98
N VAL A 295 5.45 5.22 -11.04
CA VAL A 295 5.87 4.43 -9.89
C VAL A 295 7.40 4.38 -9.86
N PRO A 296 8.05 4.73 -8.74
CA PRO A 296 9.51 4.68 -8.63
C PRO A 296 10.03 3.25 -8.77
N LEU A 297 11.04 3.07 -9.63
CA LEU A 297 11.74 1.79 -9.78
C LEU A 297 12.79 1.62 -8.68
N LEU A 298 12.81 0.43 -8.10
CA LEU A 298 13.73 0.05 -7.03
C LEU A 298 14.66 -1.05 -7.52
N ASP A 299 15.91 -1.03 -7.06
CA ASP A 299 16.84 -2.13 -7.24
C ASP A 299 16.54 -3.30 -6.27
N ASN A 300 17.37 -4.35 -6.33
CA ASN A 300 17.20 -5.54 -5.49
C ASN A 300 17.43 -5.30 -4.00
N SER A 301 18.00 -4.15 -3.62
CA SER A 301 18.16 -3.68 -2.24
C SER A 301 17.05 -2.74 -1.79
N GLY A 302 16.05 -2.49 -2.66
CA GLY A 302 14.95 -1.60 -2.37
C GLY A 302 15.28 -0.12 -2.54
N LYS A 303 16.44 0.23 -3.13
CA LYS A 303 16.85 1.61 -3.33
C LYS A 303 16.32 2.14 -4.66
N PHE A 304 15.86 3.38 -4.65
CA PHE A 304 15.41 4.08 -5.85
C PHE A 304 16.52 4.17 -6.91
N THR A 305 16.22 3.76 -8.14
CA THR A 305 17.19 3.67 -9.25
C THR A 305 17.37 4.99 -10.01
N GLY A 306 16.57 6.02 -9.72
CA GLY A 306 16.49 7.22 -10.53
C GLY A 306 15.45 7.15 -11.65
N GLN A 307 14.79 5.99 -11.84
CA GLN A 307 13.86 5.75 -12.94
C GLN A 307 12.42 5.51 -12.43
N TYR A 308 11.44 5.77 -13.28
CA TYR A 308 10.02 5.53 -12.98
C TYR A 308 9.38 4.67 -14.05
N GLU A 309 8.36 3.90 -13.67
CA GLU A 309 7.47 3.20 -14.58
C GLU A 309 6.11 3.90 -14.66
N LEU A 310 5.68 4.20 -15.88
CA LEU A 310 4.33 4.68 -16.12
C LEU A 310 3.34 3.49 -16.10
N ARG A 311 2.35 3.54 -15.22
CA ARG A 311 1.33 2.50 -15.04
C ARG A 311 -0.07 3.11 -14.95
N VAL A 312 -1.06 2.33 -15.35
CA VAL A 312 -2.48 2.59 -15.07
C VAL A 312 -2.99 1.63 -14.01
N MET A 313 -3.64 2.16 -12.98
CA MET A 313 -4.14 1.38 -11.84
C MET A 313 -5.55 1.80 -11.43
N VAL A 314 -6.26 0.93 -10.71
CA VAL A 314 -7.60 1.23 -10.16
C VAL A 314 -7.61 1.12 -8.64
N ALA A 315 -8.20 2.12 -7.98
CA ALA A 315 -8.44 2.07 -6.54
C ALA A 315 -9.52 1.03 -6.20
N LEU A 316 -9.14 -0.10 -5.60
CA LEU A 316 -10.06 -1.21 -5.33
C LEU A 316 -10.02 -1.72 -3.90
N ASP A 317 -9.06 -1.27 -3.11
CA ASP A 317 -8.91 -1.67 -1.72
C ASP A 317 -8.75 -0.48 -0.76
N VAL A 318 -8.71 -0.77 0.54
CA VAL A 318 -8.45 0.18 1.61
C VAL A 318 -7.50 -0.42 2.64
N GLY A 319 -6.75 0.43 3.32
CA GLY A 319 -5.98 0.01 4.49
C GLY A 319 -6.20 0.96 5.67
N GLY A 320 -6.03 0.44 6.87
CA GLY A 320 -6.15 1.23 8.10
C GLY A 320 -5.10 2.35 8.17
N ALA A 321 -3.89 2.09 7.69
CA ALA A 321 -2.78 3.05 7.63
C ALA A 321 -2.76 3.87 6.33
N ILE A 322 -3.57 3.51 5.33
CA ILE A 322 -3.60 4.18 4.03
C ILE A 322 -4.57 5.36 4.12
N LYS A 323 -4.00 6.56 4.24
CA LYS A 323 -4.71 7.82 4.51
C LYS A 323 -4.12 8.97 3.69
N GLY A 324 -4.96 9.93 3.31
CA GLY A 324 -4.48 11.08 2.55
C GLY A 324 -4.05 10.72 1.13
N GLN A 325 -3.00 11.38 0.62
CA GLN A 325 -2.42 11.11 -0.69
C GLN A 325 -1.33 10.03 -0.60
N HIS A 326 -1.76 8.85 -0.15
CA HIS A 326 -0.95 7.65 0.02
C HIS A 326 -1.66 6.49 -0.67
N PHE A 327 -0.94 5.78 -1.54
CA PHE A 327 -1.39 4.55 -2.16
C PHE A 327 -0.55 3.36 -1.72
N ASP A 328 -1.22 2.23 -1.51
CA ASP A 328 -0.55 0.95 -1.31
C ASP A 328 -0.72 0.11 -2.58
N ILE A 329 0.38 -0.17 -3.29
CA ILE A 329 0.33 -0.90 -4.56
C ILE A 329 0.24 -2.39 -4.27
N TYR A 330 -0.80 -3.04 -4.81
CA TYR A 330 -0.89 -4.50 -4.73
C TYR A 330 0.15 -5.14 -5.63
N GLN A 331 1.16 -5.81 -5.09
CA GLN A 331 2.28 -6.38 -5.87
C GLN A 331 1.99 -7.75 -6.47
N GLY A 332 0.91 -8.41 -6.05
CA GLY A 332 0.54 -9.76 -6.46
C GLY A 332 0.65 -10.78 -5.33
N ILE A 333 0.94 -12.03 -5.71
CA ILE A 333 0.93 -13.19 -4.80
C ILE A 333 2.36 -13.76 -4.70
N GLY A 334 2.72 -14.24 -3.51
CA GLY A 334 3.95 -15.03 -3.30
C GLY A 334 5.21 -14.21 -3.02
N ALA A 335 6.34 -14.92 -2.93
CA ALA A 335 7.61 -14.38 -2.44
C ALA A 335 8.12 -13.18 -3.26
N GLU A 336 8.06 -13.26 -4.59
CA GLU A 336 8.48 -12.17 -5.49
C GLU A 336 7.65 -10.90 -5.27
N ALA A 337 6.34 -11.05 -5.05
CA ALA A 337 5.48 -9.92 -4.73
C ALA A 337 5.81 -9.35 -3.34
N GLY A 338 6.11 -10.22 -2.37
CA GLY A 338 6.55 -9.82 -1.04
C GLY A 338 7.87 -9.05 -1.04
N HIS A 339 8.85 -9.50 -1.83
CA HIS A 339 10.13 -8.82 -1.98
C HIS A 339 9.95 -7.42 -2.52
N ARG A 340 9.19 -7.26 -3.61
CA ARG A 340 8.86 -5.93 -4.13
C ARG A 340 8.12 -5.09 -3.08
N ALA A 341 7.07 -5.63 -2.48
CA ALA A 341 6.19 -4.91 -1.55
C ALA A 341 6.95 -4.35 -0.35
N GLY A 342 7.83 -5.16 0.25
CA GLY A 342 8.49 -4.79 1.49
C GLY A 342 9.39 -3.56 1.39
N TRP A 343 9.95 -3.27 0.22
CA TRP A 343 10.84 -2.12 0.02
C TRP A 343 10.13 -0.81 -0.32
N TYR A 344 8.84 -0.85 -0.68
CA TYR A 344 8.14 0.37 -1.07
C TYR A 344 7.86 1.26 0.15
N ASN A 345 8.59 2.36 0.24
CA ASN A 345 8.24 3.57 0.97
C ASN A 345 8.82 4.78 0.22
N HIS A 346 8.29 4.98 -0.99
CA HIS A 346 8.86 5.87 -2.01
C HIS A 346 7.80 6.84 -2.53
N TYR A 347 8.21 7.75 -3.40
CA TYR A 347 7.35 8.79 -3.95
C TYR A 347 7.32 8.72 -5.47
N GLY A 348 6.17 9.10 -6.03
CA GLY A 348 5.97 9.23 -7.45
C GLY A 348 4.83 10.21 -7.75
N ARG A 349 4.48 10.36 -9.02
CA ARG A 349 3.40 11.25 -9.46
C ARG A 349 2.15 10.47 -9.82
N VAL A 350 0.99 11.06 -9.54
CA VAL A 350 -0.31 10.46 -9.84
C VAL A 350 -1.24 11.48 -10.45
N TRP A 351 -1.91 11.08 -11.53
CA TRP A 351 -3.02 11.78 -12.14
C TRP A 351 -4.29 10.93 -12.03
N VAL A 352 -5.34 11.50 -11.45
CA VAL A 352 -6.67 10.92 -11.50
C VAL A 352 -7.25 11.16 -12.88
N LEU A 353 -7.60 10.08 -13.60
CA LEU A 353 -8.21 10.17 -14.92
C LEU A 353 -9.73 10.21 -14.80
N LYS A 354 -10.36 11.18 -15.46
CA LYS A 354 -11.82 11.33 -15.55
C LYS A 354 -12.22 11.68 -16.97
N THR A 355 -13.47 11.41 -17.34
CA THR A 355 -14.02 11.91 -18.60
C THR A 355 -14.24 13.42 -18.52
N ALA A 356 -13.85 14.15 -19.56
CA ALA A 356 -14.11 15.57 -19.68
C ALA A 356 -15.63 15.85 -19.77
N PRO A 357 -16.16 16.89 -19.09
CA PRO A 357 -17.57 17.26 -19.22
C PRO A 357 -17.92 17.59 -20.67
N GLY A 358 -19.00 17.00 -21.20
CA GLY A 358 -19.49 17.26 -22.56
C GLY A 358 -19.06 16.26 -23.64
N THR A 359 -18.22 15.27 -23.33
CA THR A 359 -17.90 14.17 -24.27
C THR A 359 -18.91 13.02 -24.25
N GLY A 360 -20.16 13.32 -23.84
CA GLY A 360 -21.27 12.38 -23.97
C GLY A 360 -21.45 12.04 -25.44
N THR A 361 -21.36 10.74 -25.76
CA THR A 361 -21.46 10.15 -27.10
C THR A 361 -20.42 10.64 -28.11
N SER A 362 -19.51 9.74 -28.50
CA SER A 362 -18.79 9.86 -29.78
C SER A 362 -19.82 10.09 -30.90
N VAL A 363 -19.68 11.22 -31.59
CA VAL A 363 -20.48 11.63 -32.76
C VAL A 363 -19.99 10.95 -34.05
N PHE A 364 -19.09 9.96 -33.96
CA PHE A 364 -18.66 9.20 -35.13
C PHE A 364 -19.01 7.72 -34.98
N SER A 365 -20.27 7.43 -35.30
CA SER A 365 -20.63 6.20 -36.02
C SER A 365 -20.30 6.43 -37.50
N GLY A 366 -19.28 5.74 -38.00
CA GLY A 366 -18.91 5.68 -39.41
C GLY A 366 -18.49 4.27 -39.76
#